data_AF-A0A1Y5DEE8-F1
#
_entry.id   AF-A0A1Y5DEE8-F1
#
_cell.length_a   1.000
_cell.length_b   1.000
_cell.length_c   1.000
_cell.angle_alpha   90.00
_cell.angle_beta   90.00
_cell.angle_gamma   90.00
#
_symmetry.space_group_name_H-M   'P 1'
#
loop_
_entity.id
_entity.type
_entity.pdbx_description
1 polymer ?
#
loop_
_entity_poly.entity_id
_entity_poly.type
_entity_poly.pdbx_seq_one_letter_code
_entity_poly.pdbx_strand_id
1 'polypeptide(L)'
;QNKAQAVHRVELEQLAAQCPRLNIHLCDSSQGKRITLNMIKEAIDFDLKKASISFCGPTKLRKTLQDWFKSESVPARRFHYEVFEIRSGIGINPIIKWAVNLLLIRFPRIKQVWTKLPF
;
A
#
# COMPACT_ATOMS: atom_id res chain seq x y z
N GLN A 1 8.12 -6.95 10.25
CA GLN A 1 9.35 -7.33 9.53
C GLN A 1 10.52 -6.99 10.41
N ASN A 2 11.52 -7.88 10.50
CA ASN A 2 12.77 -7.62 11.22
C ASN A 2 13.92 -7.34 10.26
N LYS A 3 15.04 -6.82 10.78
CA LYS A 3 16.24 -6.51 9.98
C LYS A 3 16.79 -7.70 9.17
N ALA A 4 16.70 -8.93 9.69
CA ALA A 4 17.19 -10.13 9.00
C ALA A 4 16.32 -10.52 7.78
N GLN A 5 15.05 -10.10 7.76
CA GLN A 5 14.11 -10.35 6.67
C GLN A 5 14.16 -9.28 5.56
N ALA A 6 14.96 -8.23 5.72
CA ALA A 6 15.11 -7.17 4.74
C ALA A 6 15.96 -7.68 3.55
N VAL A 7 15.28 -8.09 2.48
CA VAL A 7 15.92 -8.55 1.25
C VAL A 7 16.77 -7.42 0.64
N HIS A 8 17.93 -7.76 0.07
CA HIS A 8 18.90 -6.83 -0.53
C HIS A 8 19.47 -5.76 0.41
N ARG A 9 19.29 -5.87 1.75
CA ARG A 9 19.79 -4.86 2.70
C ARG A 9 21.28 -4.54 2.53
N VAL A 10 22.12 -5.56 2.43
CA VAL A 10 23.59 -5.38 2.34
C VAL A 10 23.98 -4.68 1.06
N GLU A 11 23.40 -5.09 -0.07
CA GLU A 11 23.63 -4.47 -1.38
C GLU A 11 23.21 -3.00 -1.40
N LEU A 12 22.03 -2.71 -0.86
CA LEU A 12 21.51 -1.35 -0.73
C LEU A 12 22.40 -0.46 0.16
N GLU A 13 22.86 -0.97 1.30
CA GLU A 13 23.79 -0.26 2.20
C GLU A 13 25.14 0.03 1.51
N GLN A 14 25.66 -0.91 0.71
CA GLN A 14 26.87 -0.72 -0.08
C GLN A 14 26.68 0.36 -1.16
N LEU A 15 25.54 0.36 -1.86
CA LEU A 15 25.22 1.39 -2.84
C LEU A 15 25.09 2.77 -2.20
N ALA A 16 24.48 2.86 -1.01
CA ALA A 16 24.38 4.10 -0.25
C ALA A 16 25.76 4.65 0.13
N ALA A 17 26.70 3.77 0.52
CA ALA A 17 28.08 4.17 0.83
C ALA A 17 28.83 4.74 -0.39
N GLN A 18 28.45 4.34 -1.60
CA GLN A 18 29.05 4.82 -2.86
C GLN A 18 28.34 6.04 -3.44
N CYS A 19 27.08 6.29 -3.06
CA CYS A 19 26.24 7.34 -3.61
C CYS A 19 25.89 8.37 -2.53
N PRO A 20 26.56 9.53 -2.45
CA PRO A 20 26.36 10.50 -1.37
C PRO A 20 24.96 11.14 -1.32
N ARG A 21 24.15 10.98 -2.38
CA ARG A 21 22.75 11.43 -2.43
C ARG A 21 21.73 10.32 -2.18
N LEU A 22 22.17 9.10 -1.88
CA LEU A 22 21.32 7.96 -1.58
C LEU A 22 21.36 7.70 -0.08
N ASN A 23 20.26 8.03 0.59
CA ASN A 23 20.06 7.76 2.02
C ASN A 23 19.09 6.60 2.20
N ILE A 24 19.43 5.66 3.08
CA ILE A 24 18.62 4.45 3.32
C ILE A 24 18.23 4.38 4.79
N HIS A 25 16.92 4.31 5.02
CA HIS A 25 16.34 4.23 6.35
C HIS A 25 15.56 2.93 6.50
N LEU A 26 16.02 2.03 7.38
CA LEU A 26 15.34 0.77 7.67
C LEU A 26 14.40 0.93 8.88
N CYS A 27 13.11 0.69 8.69
CA CYS A 27 12.12 0.65 9.77
C CYS A 27 11.83 -0.81 10.18
N ASP A 28 12.31 -1.22 11.36
CA ASP A 28 12.08 -2.55 11.92
C ASP A 28 10.86 -2.55 12.86
N SER A 29 9.74 -3.12 12.37
CA SER A 29 8.50 -3.18 13.14
C SER A 29 8.54 -4.18 14.30
N SER A 30 9.47 -5.13 14.31
CA SER A 30 9.66 -6.05 15.44
C SER A 30 10.23 -5.34 16.66
N GLN A 31 10.97 -4.25 16.43
CA GLN A 31 11.50 -3.35 17.45
C GLN A 31 10.53 -2.21 17.80
N GLY A 32 9.25 -2.35 17.43
CA GLY A 32 8.21 -1.33 17.65
C GLY A 32 8.31 -0.10 16.74
N LYS A 33 9.32 0.00 15.87
CA LYS A 33 9.49 1.14 14.96
C LYS A 33 8.64 0.98 13.71
N ARG A 34 7.70 1.90 13.49
CA ARG A 34 6.93 2.00 12.25
C ARG A 34 7.18 3.34 11.59
N ILE A 35 7.14 3.37 10.26
CA ILE A 35 7.28 4.60 9.50
C ILE A 35 6.20 5.61 9.91
N THR A 36 6.59 6.86 10.12
CA THR A 36 5.69 7.98 10.43
C THR A 36 6.02 9.16 9.53
N LEU A 37 5.08 10.09 9.40
CA LEU A 37 5.31 11.32 8.63
C LEU A 37 6.49 12.13 9.16
N ASN A 38 6.63 12.27 10.48
CA ASN A 38 7.73 13.02 11.10
C ASN A 38 9.09 12.40 10.78
N MET A 39 9.21 11.07 10.83
CA MET A 39 10.45 10.39 10.45
C MET A 39 10.84 10.67 8.99
N ILE A 40 9.87 10.79 8.09
CA ILE A 40 10.14 11.14 6.68
C ILE A 40 10.60 12.59 6.58
N LYS A 41 9.94 13.52 7.29
CA LYS A 41 10.29 14.95 7.30
C LYS A 41 11.67 15.21 7.90
N GLU A 42 12.04 14.46 8.94
CA GLU A 42 13.39 14.54 9.56
C GLU A 42 14.48 13.94 8.67
N ALA A 43 14.14 12.98 7.80
CA ALA A 43 15.08 12.31 6.92
C ALA A 43 15.36 13.08 5.61
N ILE A 44 14.51 14.04 5.24
CA ILE A 44 14.68 14.85 4.02
C ILE A 44 15.15 16.25 4.38
N ASP A 45 16.09 16.76 3.60
CA ASP A 45 16.67 18.11 3.74
C ASP A 45 16.04 19.13 2.78
N PHE A 46 14.92 18.76 2.12
CA PHE A 46 14.23 19.59 1.14
C PHE A 46 12.71 19.60 1.33
N ASP A 47 12.05 20.56 0.68
CA ASP A 47 10.59 20.70 0.72
C ASP A 47 9.89 19.48 0.14
N LEU A 48 9.08 18.83 0.98
CA LEU A 48 8.32 17.63 0.65
C LEU A 48 7.40 17.83 -0.58
N LYS A 49 6.93 19.05 -0.84
CA LYS A 49 6.10 19.37 -2.02
C LYS A 49 6.86 19.22 -3.35
N LYS A 50 8.20 19.27 -3.29
CA LYS A 50 9.09 19.09 -4.45
C LYS A 50 9.50 17.62 -4.64
N ALA A 51 9.23 16.75 -3.67
CA ALA A 51 9.55 15.32 -3.76
C ALA A 51 8.81 14.65 -4.92
N SER A 52 9.42 13.63 -5.50
CA SER A 52 8.72 12.58 -6.23
C SER A 52 8.69 11.35 -5.34
N ILE A 53 7.52 10.79 -5.11
CA ILE A 53 7.31 9.72 -4.14
C ILE A 53 6.92 8.47 -4.91
N SER A 54 7.73 7.43 -4.79
CA SER A 54 7.45 6.11 -5.37
C SER A 54 7.19 5.11 -4.26
N PHE A 55 6.06 4.42 -4.29
CA PHE A 55 5.66 3.46 -3.26
C PHE A 55 5.31 2.09 -3.84
N CYS A 56 5.89 1.04 -3.25
CA CYS A 56 5.52 -0.34 -3.48
C CYS A 56 5.29 -0.99 -2.11
N GLY A 57 4.12 -1.60 -1.91
CA GLY A 57 3.82 -2.30 -0.65
C GLY A 57 2.33 -2.44 -0.33
N PRO A 58 1.98 -2.75 0.93
CA PRO A 58 0.62 -3.04 1.33
C PRO A 58 -0.34 -1.86 1.12
N THR A 59 -1.55 -2.14 0.60
CA THR A 59 -2.57 -1.12 0.31
C THR A 59 -2.91 -0.22 1.50
N LYS A 60 -2.96 -0.77 2.73
CA LYS A 60 -3.24 0.02 3.93
C LYS A 60 -2.16 1.08 4.15
N LEU A 61 -0.89 0.71 4.05
CA LEU A 61 0.23 1.64 4.20
C LEU A 61 0.23 2.69 3.08
N ARG A 62 -0.03 2.27 1.83
CA ARG A 62 -0.18 3.21 0.71
C ARG A 62 -1.19 4.32 1.00
N LYS A 63 -2.40 3.94 1.43
CA LYS A 63 -3.48 4.91 1.71
C LYS A 63 -3.08 5.86 2.83
N THR A 64 -2.50 5.33 3.91
CA THR A 64 -1.97 6.15 5.01
C THR A 64 -0.91 7.15 4.53
N LEU A 65 0.04 6.72 3.69
CA LEU A 65 1.04 7.63 3.11
C LEU A 65 0.39 8.69 2.22
N GLN A 66 -0.58 8.33 1.38
CA GLN A 66 -1.30 9.28 0.54
C GLN A 66 -2.01 10.36 1.36
N ASP A 67 -2.68 9.97 2.45
CA ASP A 67 -3.36 10.92 3.34
C ASP A 67 -2.36 11.85 4.02
N TRP A 68 -1.23 11.32 4.51
CA TRP A 68 -0.15 12.11 5.10
C TRP A 68 0.44 13.13 4.12
N PHE A 69 0.83 12.70 2.92
CA PHE A 69 1.41 13.59 1.92
C PHE A 69 0.39 14.60 1.39
N LYS A 70 -0.88 14.23 1.28
CA LYS A 70 -1.96 15.17 0.96
C LYS A 70 -2.10 16.24 2.05
N SER A 71 -1.99 15.88 3.33
CA SER A 71 -2.05 16.84 4.44
C SER A 71 -0.88 17.85 4.41
N GLU A 72 0.27 17.45 3.87
CA GLU A 72 1.43 18.32 3.64
C GLU A 72 1.37 19.06 2.29
N SER A 73 0.21 19.06 1.63
CA SER A 73 -0.02 19.71 0.33
C SER A 73 0.89 19.20 -0.80
N VAL A 74 1.32 17.94 -0.75
CA VAL A 74 2.04 17.31 -1.86
C VAL A 74 1.06 17.07 -3.03
N PRO A 75 1.38 17.53 -4.25
CA PRO A 75 0.53 17.28 -5.42
C PRO A 75 0.33 15.79 -5.68
N ALA A 76 -0.92 15.36 -5.86
CA ALA A 76 -1.24 13.95 -6.11
C ALA A 76 -0.47 13.32 -7.28
N ARG A 77 -0.19 14.12 -8.33
CA ARG A 77 0.60 13.70 -9.51
C ARG A 77 2.05 13.30 -9.22
N ARG A 78 2.57 13.63 -8.03
CA ARG A 78 3.94 13.30 -7.57
C ARG A 78 3.98 12.04 -6.71
N PHE A 79 2.83 11.44 -6.39
CA PHE A 79 2.75 10.18 -5.67
C PHE A 79 2.46 9.05 -6.64
N HIS A 80 3.48 8.25 -6.93
CA HIS A 80 3.44 7.09 -7.81
C HIS A 80 3.45 5.81 -6.97
N TYR A 81 2.69 4.82 -7.39
CA TYR A 81 2.70 3.54 -6.71
C TYR A 81 2.46 2.37 -7.66
N GLU A 82 2.99 1.23 -7.27
CA GLU A 82 2.78 -0.04 -7.95
C GLU A 82 1.83 -0.91 -7.11
N VAL A 83 0.86 -1.54 -7.77
CA VAL A 83 -0.07 -2.47 -7.11
C VAL A 83 0.35 -3.90 -7.44
N PHE A 84 0.74 -4.65 -6.41
CA PHE A 84 1.04 -6.06 -6.54
C PHE A 84 -0.25 -6.89 -6.45
N GLU A 85 -1.06 -6.84 -7.52
CA GLU A 85 -2.35 -7.57 -7.55
C GLU A 85 -2.20 -9.10 -7.67
N ILE A 86 -1.02 -9.59 -8.05
CA ILE A 86 -0.74 -11.02 -8.23
C ILE A 86 -0.96 -11.83 -6.93
N ARG A 87 -0.91 -11.20 -5.74
CA ARG A 87 -1.12 -11.89 -4.44
C ARG A 87 -2.33 -11.38 -3.64
N SER A 88 -3.08 -10.41 -4.15
CA SER A 88 -4.17 -9.78 -3.38
C SER A 88 -5.52 -10.47 -3.56
N GLY A 89 -5.65 -11.40 -4.51
CA GLY A 89 -6.93 -12.04 -4.83
C GLY A 89 -7.98 -11.07 -5.37
N ILE A 90 -7.56 -9.86 -5.77
CA ILE A 90 -8.41 -8.88 -6.46
C ILE A 90 -8.52 -9.32 -7.93
N GLY A 91 -9.12 -10.49 -8.13
CA GLY A 91 -9.61 -10.94 -9.43
C GLY A 91 -11.03 -10.42 -9.67
N ILE A 92 -11.76 -11.13 -10.53
CA ILE A 92 -13.16 -10.98 -10.99
C ILE A 92 -14.22 -10.69 -9.91
N ASN A 93 -13.86 -10.65 -8.62
CA ASN A 93 -14.72 -10.47 -7.48
C ASN A 93 -15.64 -9.21 -7.51
N PRO A 94 -15.21 -8.02 -7.96
CA PRO A 94 -16.11 -6.88 -8.07
C PRO A 94 -17.14 -7.06 -9.19
N ILE A 95 -16.76 -7.73 -10.29
CA ILE A 95 -17.65 -8.07 -11.41
C ILE A 95 -18.68 -9.13 -10.97
N ILE A 96 -18.23 -10.15 -10.22
CA ILE A 96 -19.11 -11.19 -9.66
C ILE A 96 -20.10 -10.57 -8.66
N LYS A 97 -19.63 -9.72 -7.73
CA LYS A 97 -20.52 -9.01 -6.79
C LYS A 97 -21.56 -8.17 -7.52
N TRP A 98 -21.15 -7.44 -8.56
CA TRP A 98 -22.07 -6.66 -9.38
C TRP A 98 -23.10 -7.55 -10.09
N ALA A 99 -22.66 -8.64 -10.73
CA ALA A 99 -23.54 -9.58 -11.43
C ALA A 99 -24.55 -10.28 -10.49
N VAL A 100 -24.10 -10.71 -9.30
CA VAL A 100 -24.96 -11.30 -8.26
C VAL A 100 -25.99 -10.29 -7.77
N ASN A 101 -25.58 -9.04 -7.52
CA ASN A 101 -26.50 -8.00 -7.08
C ASN A 101 -27.55 -7.70 -8.15
N LEU A 102 -27.15 -7.69 -9.43
CA LEU A 102 -28.06 -7.52 -10.56
C LEU A 102 -29.08 -8.68 -10.66
N LEU A 103 -28.63 -9.92 -10.47
CA LEU A 103 -29.47 -11.12 -10.47
C LEU A 103 -30.48 -11.12 -9.33
N LEU A 104 -30.07 -10.71 -8.12
CA LEU A 104 -30.95 -10.61 -6.95
C LEU A 104 -32.01 -9.51 -7.10
N ILE A 105 -31.66 -8.39 -7.74
CA ILE A 105 -32.62 -7.32 -8.07
C ILE A 105 -33.61 -7.79 -9.14
N ARG A 106 -33.13 -8.54 -10.15
CA ARG A 106 -33.95 -8.99 -11.29
C ARG A 106 -34.86 -10.18 -10.97
N PHE A 107 -34.48 -11.05 -10.03
CA PHE A 107 -35.23 -12.26 -9.68
C PHE A 107 -35.47 -12.38 -8.16
N PRO A 108 -36.37 -11.57 -7.57
CA PRO A 108 -36.62 -11.57 -6.13
C PRO A 108 -37.17 -12.90 -5.57
N ARG A 109 -37.65 -13.80 -6.43
CA ARG A 109 -38.13 -15.15 -6.06
C ARG A 109 -37.03 -16.16 -5.70
N ILE A 110 -35.75 -15.87 -5.98
CA ILE A 110 -34.62 -16.78 -5.65
C ILE A 110 -34.37 -16.84 -4.13
N LYS A 111 -34.80 -15.82 -3.36
CA LYS A 111 -34.71 -15.81 -1.88
C LYS A 111 -35.38 -17.01 -1.22
N GLN A 112 -36.44 -17.59 -1.82
CA GLN A 112 -37.19 -18.70 -1.23
C GLN A 112 -36.57 -20.08 -1.46
N VAL A 113 -35.61 -20.22 -2.39
CA VAL A 113 -34.96 -21.51 -2.66
C VAL A 113 -33.76 -21.74 -1.73
N TRP A 114 -33.09 -20.67 -1.29
CA TRP A 114 -31.96 -20.74 -0.36
C TRP A 114 -32.34 -21.13 1.08
N THR A 115 -33.60 -20.97 1.49
CA THR A 115 -34.10 -21.44 2.80
C THR A 115 -34.45 -22.93 2.82
N LYS A 116 -34.30 -23.65 1.70
CA LYS A 116 -34.67 -25.07 1.56
C LYS A 116 -33.50 -26.01 1.25
N LEU A 117 -32.26 -25.52 1.24
CA LEU A 117 -31.09 -26.40 1.13
C LEU A 117 -30.69 -26.87 2.54
N PRO A 118 -30.66 -28.19 2.81
CA PRO A 118 -30.19 -28.71 4.08
C PRO A 118 -28.68 -28.45 4.17
N PHE A 119 -28.24 -27.89 5.29
CA PHE A 119 -26.85 -28.04 5.74
C PHE A 119 -26.57 -29.51 6.03
#